data_AF-A0A9E6JZ77-F1
#
_entry.id   AF-A0A9E6JZ77-F1
#
_cell.length_a   1.000
_cell.length_b   1.000
_cell.length_c   1.000
_cell.angle_alpha   90.00
_cell.angle_beta   90.00
_cell.angle_gamma   90.00
#
_symmetry.space_group_name_H-M   'P 1'
#
loop_
_entity.id
_entity.type
_entity.pdbx_description
1 polymer ?
#
loop_
_entity_poly.entity_id
_entity_poly.type
_entity_poly.pdbx_seq_one_letter_code
_entity_poly.pdbx_strand_id
1 'polypeptide(L)' 'MRYLGVAKKEKGLVVMPDTFGKDEIRIFYEAFEIDGQILLMHPPVSRKRQRQIKTLLSQSIEEHRSTLKGIKD' A
#
# COMPACT_ATOMS: atom_id res chain seq x y z
N MET A 1 -15.28 -4.03 -3.37
CA MET A 1 -14.22 -3.20 -2.77
C MET A 1 -14.43 -1.77 -3.27
N ARG A 2 -14.61 -0.78 -2.38
CA ARG A 2 -14.74 0.64 -2.77
C ARG A 2 -13.35 1.27 -2.68
N TYR A 3 -12.78 1.65 -3.82
CA TYR A 3 -11.50 2.36 -3.85
C TYR A 3 -11.75 3.84 -3.55
N LEU A 4 -11.07 4.39 -2.55
CA LEU A 4 -11.29 5.76 -2.06
C LEU A 4 -10.26 6.77 -2.60
N GLY A 5 -9.28 6.31 -3.38
CA GLY A 5 -8.16 7.14 -3.83
C GLY A 5 -6.93 7.04 -2.92
N VAL A 6 -5.90 7.83 -3.24
CA VAL A 6 -4.62 7.87 -2.51
C VAL A 6 -4.60 9.07 -1.58
N ALA A 7 -4.32 8.84 -0.28
CA ALA A 7 -4.05 9.92 0.65
C ALA A 7 -2.57 10.35 0.55
N LYS A 8 -2.30 11.65 0.65
CA LYS A 8 -0.95 12.22 0.51
C LYS A 8 -0.51 12.88 1.80
N LYS A 9 0.81 12.91 2.03
CA LYS A 9 1.40 13.69 3.12
C LYS A 9 1.92 15.01 2.58
N GLU A 10 1.30 16.11 2.97
CA GLU A 10 1.74 17.46 2.61
C GLU A 10 2.03 18.27 3.87
N LYS A 11 3.26 18.80 3.99
CA LYS A 11 3.68 19.64 5.13
C LYS A 11 3.43 19.00 6.50
N GLY A 12 3.54 17.66 6.59
CA GLY A 12 3.30 16.90 7.83
C GLY A 12 1.84 16.56 8.11
N LEU A 13 0.90 16.97 7.25
CA LEU A 13 -0.52 16.66 7.37
C LEU A 13 -0.92 15.57 6.37
N VAL A 14 -1.85 14.69 6.76
CA VAL A 14 -2.44 13.68 5.89
C VAL A 14 -3.64 14.31 5.17
N VAL A 15 -3.53 14.47 3.85
CA VAL A 15 -4.58 14.95 2.98
C VAL A 15 -5.39 13.76 2.49
N MET A 16 -6.66 13.70 2.91
CA MET A 16 -7.59 12.66 2.50
C MET A 16 -8.16 12.95 1.11
N PRO A 17 -8.46 11.93 0.29
CA PRO A 17 -9.13 12.12 -0.99
C PRO A 17 -10.57 12.61 -0.83
N ASP A 18 -11.07 13.40 -1.79
CA ASP A 18 -12.38 14.09 -1.75
C ASP A 18 -13.62 13.18 -1.56
N THR A 19 -13.45 11.87 -1.73
CA THR A 19 -14.52 10.89 -1.51
C THR A 19 -14.61 10.41 -0.05
N PHE A 20 -13.63 10.78 0.79
CA PHE A 20 -13.53 10.39 2.19
C PHE A 20 -14.55 11.18 3.03
N GLY A 21 -15.45 10.48 3.73
CA GLY A 21 -16.40 11.07 4.68
C GLY A 21 -17.75 11.54 4.10
N LYS A 22 -18.08 11.19 2.84
CA LYS A 22 -19.42 11.49 2.26
C LYS A 22 -20.56 10.66 2.86
N ASP A 23 -20.24 9.60 3.59
CA ASP A 23 -21.19 8.77 4.32
C ASP A 23 -21.02 9.07 5.82
N GLU A 24 -22.09 9.45 6.54
CA GLU A 24 -22.12 9.85 7.97
C GLU A 24 -21.66 8.77 8.97
N ILE A 25 -21.04 7.70 8.48
CA ILE A 25 -20.58 6.57 9.27
C ILE A 25 -19.10 6.82 9.60
N ARG A 26 -18.74 6.74 10.89
CA ARG A 26 -17.34 6.66 11.31
C ARG A 26 -16.74 5.35 10.82
N ILE A 27 -16.23 5.36 9.59
CA ILE A 27 -15.56 4.21 9.00
C ILE A 27 -14.10 4.24 9.45
N PHE A 28 -13.67 3.20 10.15
CA PHE A 28 -12.27 2.98 10.47
C PHE A 28 -11.55 2.37 9.27
N TYR A 29 -10.34 2.83 8.99
CA TYR A 29 -9.49 2.31 7.93
C TYR A 29 -8.13 1.90 8.50
N GLU A 30 -7.56 0.83 7.96
CA GLU A 30 -6.15 0.52 8.18
C GLU A 30 -5.30 1.28 7.17
N ALA A 31 -4.31 2.03 7.66
CA ALA A 31 -3.42 2.86 6.84
C ALA A 31 -2.08 2.16 6.59
N PHE A 32 -1.58 2.27 5.36
CA PHE A 32 -0.29 1.74 4.92
C PHE A 32 0.49 2.83 4.19
N GLU A 33 1.74 3.06 4.59
CA GLU A 33 2.64 3.98 3.90
C GLU A 33 3.52 3.20 2.90
N ILE A 34 3.48 3.60 1.63
CA ILE A 34 4.26 3.02 0.53
C ILE A 34 4.81 4.18 -0.30
N ASP A 35 6.13 4.29 -0.40
CA ASP A 35 6.83 5.36 -1.14
C ASP A 35 6.31 6.79 -0.83
N GLY A 36 6.05 7.06 0.46
CA GLY A 36 5.54 8.35 0.94
C GLY A 36 4.06 8.62 0.64
N GLN A 37 3.36 7.66 0.03
CA GLN A 37 1.92 7.68 -0.19
C GLN A 37 1.20 6.87 0.89
N ILE A 38 0.01 7.32 1.28
CA ILE A 38 -0.81 6.62 2.28
C ILE A 38 -1.98 5.94 1.57
N LEU A 39 -2.02 4.62 1.65
CA LEU A 39 -3.12 3.80 1.21
C LEU A 39 -4.04 3.50 2.39
N LEU A 40 -5.33 3.77 2.21
CA LEU A 40 -6.37 3.46 3.19
C LEU A 40 -7.17 2.24 2.73
N MET A 41 -7.30 1.24 3.59
CA MET A 41 -8.05 0.02 3.29
C MET A 41 -9.09 -0.26 4.39
N HIS A 42 -10.26 -0.76 3.99
CA HIS A 42 -11.27 -1.19 4.95
C HIS A 42 -10.77 -2.41 5.75
N PRO A 43 -10.93 -2.41 7.09
CA PRO A 43 -10.63 -3.56 7.91
C PRO A 43 -11.64 -4.69 7.70
N PRO A 44 -11.28 -5.95 8.04
CA PRO A 44 -9.97 -6.36 8.54
C PRO A 44 -9.02 -6.69 7.39
N VAL A 45 -7.81 -6.14 7.43
CA VAL A 45 -6.76 -6.50 6.49
C VAL A 45 -6.02 -7.74 6.98
N SER A 46 -6.06 -8.82 6.20
CA SER A 46 -5.42 -10.09 6.58
C SER A 46 -3.90 -9.95 6.69
N ARG A 47 -3.39 -9.89 7.93
CA ARG A 47 -1.95 -9.85 8.24
C ARG A 47 -1.20 -11.07 7.72
N LYS A 48 -1.86 -12.24 7.70
CA LYS A 48 -1.32 -13.47 7.11
C LYS A 48 -1.07 -13.29 5.61
N ARG A 49 -2.06 -12.78 4.88
CA ARG A 49 -1.96 -12.49 3.44
C ARG A 49 -0.88 -11.45 3.15
N GLN A 50 -0.78 -10.40 3.97
CA GLN A 50 0.29 -9.40 3.84
C GLN A 50 1.69 -9.99 3.97
N ARG A 51 1.91 -10.84 4.98
CA ARG A 51 3.21 -11.54 5.15
C ARG A 51 3.55 -12.38 3.93
N GLN A 52 2.58 -13.13 3.41
CA GLN A 52 2.77 -13.93 2.20
C GLN A 52 3.16 -13.07 1.00
N ILE A 53 2.44 -11.97 0.76
CA ILE A 53 2.77 -11.02 -0.32
C ILE A 53 4.18 -10.47 -0.15
N LYS A 54 4.57 -10.08 1.07
CA LYS A 54 5.92 -9.56 1.35
C LYS A 54 7.01 -10.59 1.06
N THR A 55 6.80 -11.85 1.44
CA THR A 55 7.73 -12.95 1.14
C THR A 55 7.87 -13.14 -0.37
N LEU A 56 6.75 -13.24 -1.10
CA LEU A 56 6.75 -13.44 -2.55
C LEU A 56 7.41 -12.26 -3.29
N LEU A 57 7.15 -11.02 -2.85
CA LEU A 57 7.78 -9.84 -3.42
C LEU A 57 9.31 -9.86 -3.24
N SER A 58 9.77 -10.26 -2.05
CA SER A 58 11.21 -10.34 -1.76
C SER A 58 11.89 -11.39 -2.63
N GLN A 59 11.25 -12.55 -2.81
CA GLN A 59 11.71 -13.61 -3.70
C GLN A 59 11.76 -13.13 -5.15
N SER A 60 10.69 -12.51 -5.65
CA SER A 60 10.63 -11.99 -7.02
C SER A 60 11.71 -10.94 -7.29
N ILE A 61 11.99 -10.04 -6.34
CA ILE A 61 13.07 -9.05 -6.47
C ILE A 61 14.44 -9.73 -6.54
N GLU A 62 14.69 -10.73 -5.70
CA GLU A 62 15.97 -11.45 -5.69
C GLU A 62 16.18 -12.25 -6.97
N GLU A 63 15.16 -12.96 -7.43
CA GLU A 63 15.15 -13.66 -8.71
C GLU A 63 15.36 -12.69 -9.88
N HIS A 64 14.70 -11.53 -9.88
CA HIS A 64 14.91 -10.52 -10.92
C HIS A 64 16.33 -9.94 -10.90
N ARG A 65 16.92 -9.74 -9.72
CA ARG A 65 18.33 -9.30 -9.60
C ARG A 65 19.31 -10.37 -10.09
N SER A 66 19.00 -11.65 -9.89
CA SER A 66 19.86 -12.74 -10.35
C SER A 66 19.85 -12.84 -11.89
N THR A 67 18.71 -12.61 -12.54
CA THR A 67 18.64 -12.60 -14.01
C THR A 67 19.42 -11.43 -14.64
N LEU A 68 19.51 -10.29 -13.96
CA LEU A 68 20.28 -9.13 -14.41
C LEU A 68 21.81 -9.29 -14.26
N LYS A 69 22.29 -10.23 -13.43
CA LYS A 69 23.74 -10.49 -13.26
C LYS A 69 24.40 -11.14 -14.47
N GLY A 70 23.63 -11.68 -15.42
CA GLY A 70 24.12 -12.27 -16.67
C GLY A 70 24.10 -11.34 -17.89
N ILE A 71 23.76 -10.06 -17.72
CA ILE A 71 23.64 -9.07 -18.84
C ILE A 71 24.77 -8.02 -18.77
N LYS A 72 25.84 -8.28 -18.00
CA LYS A 72 27.07 -7.48 -18.05
C LYS A 72 28.15 -8.25 -18.81
N ASP A 73 28.10 -8.16 -20.13
CA ASP A 73 29.24 -8.27 -21.04
C ASP A 73 29.16 -7.12 -22.05
#